data_AF-A0A7J5UXN3-F1
#
_entry.id   AF-A0A7J5UXN3-F1
#
_cell.length_a   1.000
_cell.length_b   1.000
_cell.length_c   1.000
_cell.angle_alpha   90.00
_cell.angle_beta   90.00
_cell.angle_gamma   90.00
#
_symmetry.space_group_name_H-M   'P 1'
#
loop_
_entity.id
_entity.type
_entity.pdbx_description
1 polymer ?
#
loop_
_entity_poly.entity_id
_entity_poly.type
_entity_poly.pdbx_seq_one_letter_code
_entity_poly.pdbx_strand_id
1 'polypeptide(L)' 'MSQGNVFHEDHFAGVITKINDSEYIFQYDYYYVKDFPEKFITFTVPVPD' A
#
# COMPACT_ATOMS: atom_id res chain seq x y z
N MET A 1 2.06 7.06 -16.47
CA MET A 1 2.26 6.43 -15.14
C MET A 1 0.90 6.38 -14.48
N SER A 2 0.39 5.19 -14.14
CA SER A 2 -0.96 5.03 -13.57
C SER A 2 -0.84 4.68 -12.09
N GLN A 3 -1.65 5.34 -11.27
CA GLN A 3 -1.68 5.12 -9.82
C GLN A 3 -3.12 4.89 -9.37
N GLY A 4 -3.27 4.12 -8.30
CA GLY A 4 -4.54 3.87 -7.63
C GLY A 4 -4.39 3.99 -6.13
N ASN A 5 -5.38 4.60 -5.49
CA ASN A 5 -5.45 4.63 -4.03
C ASN A 5 -5.98 3.29 -3.54
N VAL A 6 -5.35 2.75 -2.49
CA VAL A 6 -5.78 1.54 -1.83
C VAL A 6 -6.39 1.94 -0.49
N PHE A 7 -7.64 1.51 -0.27
CA PHE A 7 -8.34 1.68 0.99
C PHE A 7 -8.57 0.31 1.60
N HIS A 8 -8.31 0.18 2.90
CA HIS A 8 -8.74 -0.95 3.69
C HIS A 8 -9.91 -0.49 4.56
N GLU A 9 -11.11 -0.94 4.21
CA GLU A 9 -12.35 -0.34 4.69
C GLU A 9 -12.36 1.15 4.28
N ASP A 10 -12.54 2.07 5.23
CA ASP A 10 -12.53 3.51 4.98
C ASP A 10 -11.16 4.16 5.22
N HIS A 11 -10.13 3.36 5.55
CA HIS A 11 -8.80 3.85 5.88
C HIS A 11 -7.93 3.87 4.63
N PHE A 12 -7.36 5.04 4.30
CA PHE A 12 -6.39 5.15 3.23
C PHE A 12 -5.11 4.41 3.61
N ALA A 13 -4.80 3.35 2.87
CA ALA A 13 -3.73 2.43 3.21
C ALA A 13 -2.46 2.60 2.39
N GLY A 14 -2.56 3.26 1.24
CA GLY A 14 -1.40 3.53 0.39
C GLY A 14 -1.74 3.68 -1.09
N VAL A 15 -0.70 3.64 -1.90
CA VAL A 15 -0.79 3.82 -3.36
C VAL A 15 -0.20 2.61 -4.07
N ILE A 16 -0.95 2.07 -5.03
CA ILE A 16 -0.42 1.12 -6.01
C ILE A 16 -0.04 1.88 -7.28
N THR A 17 1.18 1.67 -7.76
CA THR A 17 1.73 2.32 -8.95
C THR A 17 2.06 1.26 -10.00
N LYS A 18 1.52 1.41 -11.21
CA LYS A 18 1.91 0.60 -12.38
C LYS A 18 3.26 1.10 -12.89
N ILE A 19 4.27 0.24 -12.82
CA ILE A 19 5.64 0.55 -13.30
C ILE A 19 5.77 0.18 -14.78
N ASN A 20 5.21 -0.95 -15.18
CA ASN A 20 5.11 -1.40 -16.57
C ASN A 20 3.89 -2.33 -16.74
N ASP A 21 3.74 -2.98 -17.90
CA ASP A 21 2.55 -3.78 -18.20
C ASP A 21 2.34 -5.00 -17.29
N SER A 22 3.38 -5.48 -16.61
CA SER A 22 3.31 -6.64 -15.72
C SER A 22 3.63 -6.33 -14.25
N GLU A 23 4.24 -5.18 -13.95
CA GLU A 23 4.78 -4.88 -12.62
C GLU A 23 4.08 -3.70 -11.95
N TYR A 24 3.76 -3.91 -10.68
CA TYR A 24 3.13 -2.93 -9.80
C TYR A 24 3.90 -2.87 -8.50
N ILE A 25 4.11 -1.65 -7.99
CA ILE A 25 4.66 -1.41 -6.67
C ILE A 25 3.55 -0.87 -5.79
N PHE A 26 3.33 -1.51 -4.65
CA PHE A 26 2.47 -0.98 -3.59
C PHE A 26 3.33 -0.32 -2.52
N GLN A 27 2.95 0.88 -2.13
CA GLN A 27 3.59 1.61 -1.04
C GLN A 27 2.54 1.99 -0.01
N TYR A 28 2.76 1.55 1.23
CA TYR A 28 1.88 1.90 2.34
C TYR A 28 1.93 3.39 2.65
N ASP A 29 0.79 3.92 3.11
CA ASP A 29 0.74 5.22 3.78
C ASP A 29 1.37 5.12 5.17
N TYR A 30 2.17 6.13 5.54
CA TYR A 30 2.87 6.15 6.82
C TYR A 30 1.91 6.10 8.02
N TYR A 31 0.81 6.86 7.96
CA TYR A 31 -0.15 6.92 9.06
C TYR A 31 -0.94 5.62 9.16
N TYR A 32 -1.25 4.99 8.03
CA TYR A 32 -1.89 3.68 8.04
C TYR A 32 -1.05 2.62 8.77
N VAL A 33 0.25 2.53 8.47
CA VAL A 33 1.16 1.58 9.14
C VAL A 33 1.27 1.89 10.63
N LYS A 34 1.37 3.17 10.97
CA LYS A 34 1.51 3.62 12.35
C LYS A 34 0.24 3.36 13.19
N ASP A 35 -0.93 3.64 12.64
CA ASP A 35 -2.20 3.60 13.37
C ASP A 35 -2.85 2.21 13.34
N PHE A 36 -2.51 1.39 12.34
CA PHE A 36 -3.04 0.04 12.15
C PHE A 36 -1.95 -1.00 11.87
N PRO A 37 -0.94 -1.17 12.74
CA PRO A 37 0.20 -2.06 12.50
C PRO A 37 -0.21 -3.53 12.34
N GLU A 38 -1.33 -3.96 12.93
CA GLU A 38 -1.88 -5.31 12.75
C GLU A 38 -2.74 -5.49 11.49
N LYS A 39 -3.15 -4.41 10.79
CA LYS A 39 -4.00 -4.47 9.59
C LYS A 39 -3.19 -4.40 8.28
N PHE A 40 -2.13 -5.22 8.17
CA PHE A 40 -1.33 -5.25 6.94
C PHE A 40 -2.14 -5.86 5.78
N ILE A 41 -1.98 -5.29 4.58
CA ILE A 41 -2.73 -5.68 3.37
C ILE A 41 -2.07 -6.84 2.65
N THR A 42 -0.75 -6.97 2.78
CA THR A 42 0.03 -8.05 2.18
C THR A 42 1.23 -8.39 3.05
N PHE A 43 1.51 -9.69 3.14
CA PHE A 43 2.68 -10.25 3.84
C PHE A 43 3.98 -10.12 3.04
N THR A 44 3.89 -9.91 1.72
CA THR A 44 5.04 -10.02 0.80
C THR A 44 5.59 -8.68 0.34
N VAL A 45 4.91 -7.57 0.64
CA VAL A 45 5.47 -6.23 0.41
C VAL A 45 6.00 -5.74 1.76
N PRO A 46 7.33 -5.64 1.93
CA PRO A 46 7.92 -5.31 3.22
C PRO A 46 7.40 -3.96 3.70
N VAL A 47 6.90 -3.91 4.93
CA VAL A 47 6.81 -2.65 5.67
C VAL A 47 8.26 -2.22 5.91
N PRO A 48 8.72 -1.07 5.36
CA PRO A 48 10.06 -0.59 5.67
C PRO A 48 10.16 -0.31 7.17
N ASP A 49 11.27 -0.72 7.80
CA ASP A 49 11.63 -0.34 9.18
C ASP A 49 11.68 1.20 9.36
#